data_AF-A0A6B3H2Q1-F1
#
_entry.id   AF-A0A6B3H2Q1-F1
#
_cell.length_a   1.000
_cell.length_b   1.000
_cell.length_c   1.000
_cell.angle_alpha   90.00
_cell.angle_beta   90.00
_cell.angle_gamma   90.00
#
_symmetry.space_group_name_H-M   'P 1'
#
loop_
_entity.id
_entity.type
_entity.pdbx_description
1 polymer ?
#
loop_
_entity_poly.entity_id
_entity_poly.type
_entity_poly.pdbx_seq_one_letter_code
_entity_poly.pdbx_strand_id
1 'polypeptide(L)' 'ESGAEPVHRDETGILWRIALDGDEDVVMVEVVNSTPEPDGTHRTYWLRVPPATRTAKDGVAWTFGLDGAAYAPVRQT' A
#
# COMPACT_ATOMS: atom_id res chain seq x y z
N GLU A 1 -18.26 1.93 -9.86
CA GLU A 1 -16.83 1.83 -10.19
C GLU A 1 -16.11 3.06 -9.67
N SER A 2 -15.06 2.90 -8.87
CA SER A 2 -14.36 4.00 -8.19
C SER A 2 -13.30 4.70 -9.07
N GLY A 3 -13.02 4.19 -10.27
CA GLY A 3 -11.93 4.69 -11.13
C GLY A 3 -10.53 4.32 -10.64
N ALA A 4 -10.41 3.40 -9.67
CA ALA A 4 -9.14 2.96 -9.14
C ALA A 4 -8.48 1.91 -10.04
N GLU A 5 -7.23 2.15 -10.42
CA GLU A 5 -6.43 1.26 -11.23
C GLU A 5 -5.23 0.71 -10.43
N PRO A 6 -4.95 -0.60 -10.50
CA PRO A 6 -3.74 -1.16 -9.90
C PRO A 6 -2.54 -0.79 -10.79
N VAL A 7 -1.60 -0.04 -10.25
CA VAL A 7 -0.44 0.48 -11.00
C VAL A 7 0.88 -0.25 -10.66
N HIS A 8 0.93 -0.94 -9.52
CA HIS A 8 2.07 -1.78 -9.15
C HIS A 8 1.63 -2.91 -8.20
N ARG A 9 2.29 -4.06 -8.25
CA ARG A 9 2.10 -5.17 -7.30
C ARG A 9 3.44 -5.83 -7.01
N ASP A 10 3.71 -6.08 -5.73
CA ASP A 10 4.85 -6.87 -5.28
C ASP A 10 4.48 -7.68 -4.02
N GLU A 11 5.48 -8.26 -3.36
CA GLU A 11 5.28 -9.08 -2.14
C GLU A 11 4.76 -8.29 -0.93
N THR A 12 4.83 -6.95 -0.95
CA THR A 12 4.38 -6.08 0.14
C THR A 12 2.93 -5.62 -0.04
N GLY A 13 2.38 -5.70 -1.25
CA GLY A 13 0.99 -5.32 -1.52
C GLY A 13 0.71 -4.87 -2.95
N ILE A 14 -0.36 -4.09 -3.12
CA ILE A 14 -0.79 -3.51 -4.39
C ILE A 14 -0.84 -1.99 -4.25
N LEU A 15 -0.25 -1.27 -5.19
CA LEU A 15 -0.40 0.18 -5.30
C LEU A 15 -1.56 0.49 -6.26
N TRP A 16 -2.51 1.27 -5.78
CA TRP A 16 -3.69 1.73 -6.51
C TRP A 16 -3.58 3.22 -6.79
N ARG A 17 -4.11 3.66 -7.93
CA ARG A 17 -4.18 5.07 -8.33
C ARG A 17 -5.57 5.38 -8.88
N ILE A 18 -6.14 6.50 -8.44
CA ILE A 18 -7.33 7.11 -9.02
C ILE A 18 -6.87 8.47 -9.53
N ALA A 19 -6.98 8.69 -10.84
CA ALA A 19 -6.70 10.00 -11.42
C ALA A 19 -7.83 10.99 -11.07
N LEU A 20 -7.46 12.20 -10.66
CA LEU A 20 -8.41 13.29 -10.40
C LEU A 20 -8.14 14.46 -11.34
N ASP A 21 -9.16 14.85 -12.10
CA ASP A 21 -9.04 15.99 -13.01
C ASP A 21 -8.89 17.30 -12.22
N GLY A 22 -7.79 18.01 -12.45
CA GLY A 22 -7.52 19.30 -11.82
C GLY A 22 -6.97 19.23 -10.40
N ASP A 23 -6.58 18.05 -9.92
CA ASP A 23 -5.97 17.84 -8.60
C ASP A 23 -4.88 16.75 -8.64
N GLU A 24 -4.23 16.48 -7.52
CA GLU A 24 -3.29 15.37 -7.38
C GLU A 24 -3.98 14.00 -7.33
N ASP A 25 -3.33 12.99 -7.91
CA ASP A 25 -3.88 11.64 -7.94
C ASP A 25 -4.13 11.05 -6.54
N VAL A 26 -5.20 10.29 -6.43
CA VAL A 26 -5.45 9.46 -5.26
C VAL A 26 -4.68 8.13 -5.36
N VAL A 27 -3.47 8.07 -4.82
CA VAL A 27 -2.68 6.86 -4.55
C VAL A 27 -2.93 6.17 -3.17
N MET A 28 -3.13 4.84 -3.17
CA MET A 28 -3.29 4.02 -1.97
C MET A 28 -2.49 2.72 -2.06
N VAL A 29 -2.03 2.18 -0.93
CA VAL A 29 -1.54 0.80 -0.86
C VAL A 29 -2.58 -0.11 -0.23
N GLU A 30 -2.85 -1.23 -0.90
CA GLU A 30 -3.58 -2.36 -0.36
C GLU A 30 -2.60 -3.34 0.29
N VAL A 31 -2.78 -3.59 1.58
CA VAL A 31 -1.95 -4.50 2.38
C VAL A 31 -2.81 -5.41 3.22
N VAL A 32 -2.28 -6.58 3.58
CA VAL A 32 -2.85 -7.45 4.60
C VAL A 32 -2.01 -7.30 5.86
N ASN A 33 -2.63 -7.18 7.03
CA ASN A 33 -1.90 -7.15 8.31
C ASN A 33 -1.01 -8.39 8.45
N SER A 34 0.18 -8.25 9.05
CA SER A 34 1.09 -9.38 9.30
C SER A 34 0.78 -10.13 10.59
N THR A 35 0.14 -9.47 11.55
CA THR A 35 -0.29 -10.06 12.82
C THR A 35 -1.79 -10.33 12.74
N PRO A 36 -2.25 -11.59 12.89
CA PRO A 36 -3.67 -11.89 12.92
C PRO A 36 -4.40 -11.05 13.97
N GLU A 37 -5.66 -10.74 13.69
CA GLU A 37 -6.59 -10.20 14.66
C GLU A 37 -6.79 -11.18 15.83
N PRO A 38 -7.37 -10.75 16.97
CA PRO A 38 -7.61 -11.64 18.11
C PRO A 38 -8.43 -12.91 17.80
N ASP A 39 -9.22 -12.88 16.73
CA ASP A 39 -10.00 -14.02 16.21
C ASP A 39 -9.22 -14.91 15.23
N GLY A 40 -7.94 -14.61 14.99
CA GLY A 40 -7.06 -15.32 14.06
C GLY A 40 -7.21 -14.91 12.60
N THR A 41 -8.09 -13.95 12.27
CA THR A 41 -8.28 -13.50 10.89
C THR A 41 -7.24 -12.48 10.46
N HIS A 42 -7.00 -12.41 9.16
CA HIS A 42 -6.27 -11.31 8.54
C HIS A 42 -7.26 -10.38 7.83
N ARG A 43 -6.92 -9.10 7.79
CA ARG A 43 -7.70 -8.01 7.22
C ARG A 43 -6.90 -7.28 6.16
N THR A 44 -7.59 -6.93 5.09
CA THR A 44 -7.07 -6.05 4.04
C THR A 44 -7.32 -4.59 4.42
N TYR A 45 -6.30 -3.77 4.27
CA TYR A 45 -6.32 -2.33 4.51
C TYR A 45 -5.92 -1.58 3.25
N TRP A 46 -6.55 -0.42 3.02
CA TRP A 46 -6.16 0.54 2.00
C TRP A 46 -5.68 1.80 2.69
N LEU A 47 -4.38 2.10 2.57
CA LEU A 47 -3.74 3.21 3.24
C LEU A 47 -3.35 4.28 2.23
N ARG A 48 -3.68 5.53 2.55
CA ARG A 48 -3.28 6.70 1.75
C ARG A 48 -1.76 6.84 1.80
N VAL A 49 -1.15 7.09 0.64
CA VAL A 49 0.29 7.37 0.50
C VAL A 49 0.51 8.59 -0.40
N PRO A 50 1.71 9.20 -0.41
CA PRO A 50 1.99 10.34 -1.27
C PRO A 50 1.73 10.04 -2.75
N PRO A 51 1.26 11.02 -3.55
CA PRO A 51 0.89 10.82 -4.96
C PRO A 51 2.08 10.43 -5.85
N ALA A 52 3.29 10.78 -5.42
CA ALA A 52 4.54 10.44 -6.10
C ALA A 52 5.02 9.00 -5.88
N THR A 53 4.34 8.23 -5.02
CA THR A 53 4.69 6.82 -4.76
C THR A 53 4.57 5.98 -6.03
N ARG A 54 5.59 5.16 -6.30
CA ARG A 54 5.70 4.39 -7.56
C ARG A 54 5.58 2.88 -7.40
N THR A 55 5.91 2.34 -6.23
CA THR A 55 5.84 0.91 -5.95
C THR A 55 4.99 0.65 -4.71
N ALA A 56 4.48 -0.58 -4.58
CA ALA A 56 3.77 -0.98 -3.38
C ALA A 56 4.72 -0.95 -2.18
N LYS A 57 5.94 -1.46 -2.34
CA LYS A 57 7.00 -1.40 -1.32
C LYS A 57 7.25 0.00 -0.77
N ASP A 58 7.40 1.01 -1.63
CA ASP A 58 7.62 2.40 -1.20
C ASP A 58 6.42 2.93 -0.40
N GLY A 59 5.20 2.61 -0.84
CA GLY A 59 3.99 3.03 -0.15
C GLY A 59 3.86 2.39 1.22
N VAL A 60 4.13 1.09 1.34
CA VAL A 60 4.14 0.40 2.64
C VAL A 60 5.24 0.98 3.54
N ALA A 61 6.46 1.14 3.03
CA ALA A 61 7.57 1.76 3.79
C ALA A 61 7.20 3.14 4.35
N TRP A 62 6.55 3.97 3.54
CA TRP A 62 6.10 5.30 3.94
C TRP A 62 5.10 5.25 5.12
N THR A 63 4.21 4.25 5.17
CA THR A 63 3.27 4.08 6.31
C THR A 63 3.97 3.78 7.63
N PHE A 64 5.23 3.31 7.58
CA PHE A 64 6.10 3.13 8.74
C PHE A 64 7.09 4.28 8.96
N GLY A 65 7.01 5.35 8.16
CA GLY A 65 7.97 6.48 8.22
C GLY A 65 9.36 6.11 7.69
N LEU A 66 9.46 5.10 6.81
CA LEU A 66 10.71 4.59 6.25
C LEU A 66 10.80 4.87 4.74
N ASP A 67 12.03 4.83 4.22
CA ASP A 67 12.28 4.74 2.78
C ASP A 67 12.11 3.29 2.28
N GLY A 68 11.67 3.10 1.04
CA GLY A 68 11.45 1.78 0.43
C GLY A 68 12.70 0.90 0.38
N ALA A 69 13.89 1.47 0.22
CA ALA A 69 15.14 0.72 0.28
C ALA A 69 15.46 0.23 1.70
N ALA A 70 15.08 1.00 2.73
CA ALA A 70 15.28 0.65 4.13
C ALA A 70 14.21 -0.32 4.66
N TYR A 71 13.09 -0.45 3.95
CA TYR A 71 12.02 -1.37 4.33
C TYR A 71 12.37 -2.82 4.00
N ALA A 72 12.55 -3.62 5.04
CA ALA A 72 12.80 -5.05 4.99
C ALA A 72 11.77 -5.77 5.90
N PRO A 73 10.56 -6.07 5.40
CA PRO A 73 9.57 -6.75 6.20
C PRO A 73 10.05 -8.16 6.55
N VAL A 74 9.95 -8.52 7.83
CA VAL A 74 10.19 -9.91 8.25
C VAL A 74 9.00 -10.73 7.73
N ARG A 75 9.22 -11.58 6.72
CA ARG A 75 8.23 -12.56 6.31
C ARG A 75 7.90 -13.45 7.50
N GLN A 76 6.67 -13.37 8.01
CA GLN A 76 6.10 -14.42 8.84
C GLN A 76 5.43 -15.44 7.92
N THR A 77 5.96 -16.66 7.91
CA THR A 77 5.37 -17.86 7.30
C THR A 77 4.26 -18.43 8.14
#